data_AF-A0AAW6XTC8-F1
#
_entry.id   AF-A0AAW6XTC8-F1
#
_cell.length_a   1.000
_cell.length_b   1.000
_cell.length_c   1.000
_cell.angle_alpha   90.00
_cell.angle_beta   90.00
_cell.angle_gamma   90.00
#
_symmetry.space_group_name_H-M   'P 1'
#
loop_
_entity.id
_entity.type
_entity.pdbx_description
1 polymer ?
#
loop_
_entity_poly.entity_id
_entity_poly.type
_entity_poly.pdbx_seq_one_letter_code
_entity_poly.pdbx_strand_id
1 'polypeptide(L)' 'ALVPALAGCGEQAKNTDAKPSASQSQQASKDLKFTDQADHQVSVKVPVKRMVVLQHHSADILAQLGAQKQVVGIEQ' A
#
# COMPACT_ATOMS: atom_id res chain seq x y z
N ALA A 1 -18.73 37.51 9.84
CA ALA A 1 -17.93 36.27 9.76
C ALA A 1 -18.48 35.45 8.60
N LEU A 2 -17.66 35.23 7.58
CA LEU A 2 -18.04 34.58 6.32
C LEU A 2 -17.84 33.07 6.49
N VAL A 3 -18.92 32.30 6.53
CA VAL A 3 -18.85 30.82 6.56
C VAL A 3 -18.73 30.35 5.10
N PRO A 4 -17.63 29.72 4.68
CA PRO A 4 -17.57 29.16 3.34
C PRO A 4 -18.38 27.86 3.34
N ALA A 5 -19.49 27.87 2.61
CA ALA A 5 -20.27 26.68 2.33
C ALA A 5 -19.43 25.72 1.49
N LEU A 6 -19.09 24.56 2.05
CA LEU A 6 -18.55 23.43 1.29
C LEU A 6 -19.68 22.88 0.43
N ALA A 7 -19.71 23.28 -0.85
CA ALA A 7 -20.59 22.70 -1.85
C ALA A 7 -20.19 21.23 -2.03
N GLY A 8 -21.02 20.32 -1.49
CA GLY A 8 -20.91 18.90 -1.73
C GLY A 8 -21.26 18.59 -3.18
N CYS A 9 -20.30 18.06 -3.95
CA CYS A 9 -20.57 17.34 -5.19
C CYS A 9 -21.20 16.00 -4.83
N GLY A 10 -22.49 16.01 -4.54
CA GLY A 10 -23.29 14.81 -4.28
C GLY A 10 -24.56 14.87 -5.08
N GLU A 11 -24.47 14.60 -6.38
CA GLU A 11 -25.66 14.43 -7.24
C GLU A 11 -25.67 13.03 -7.88
N GLN A 12 -26.56 12.22 -7.29
CA GLN A 12 -27.44 11.17 -7.81
C GLN A 12 -26.99 10.11 -8.85
N ALA A 13 -27.11 8.87 -8.35
CA ALA A 13 -27.98 7.80 -8.83
C ALA A 13 -27.72 7.09 -10.19
N LYS A 14 -27.47 5.78 -10.02
CA LYS A 14 -27.79 4.64 -10.91
C LYS A 14 -27.20 4.68 -12.33
N ASN A 15 -26.18 3.84 -12.53
CA ASN A 15 -26.28 2.80 -13.55
C ASN A 15 -25.44 1.58 -13.19
N THR A 16 -25.93 0.47 -13.73
CA THR A 16 -25.41 -0.89 -13.71
C THR A 16 -23.96 -0.99 -14.13
N ASP A 17 -23.43 -2.18 -13.87
CA ASP A 17 -22.39 -2.88 -14.63
C ASP A 17 -21.12 -3.23 -13.86
N ALA A 18 -20.77 -4.49 -14.06
CA ALA A 18 -19.77 -5.29 -13.37
C ALA A 18 -18.54 -4.49 -12.95
N LYS A 19 -18.15 -4.60 -11.68
CA LYS A 19 -16.81 -4.25 -11.23
C LYS A 19 -15.83 -5.05 -12.08
N PRO A 20 -15.06 -4.44 -13.00
CA PRO A 20 -13.91 -5.11 -13.52
C PRO A 20 -13.00 -5.19 -12.30
N SER A 21 -12.77 -6.40 -11.80
CA SER A 21 -11.66 -6.65 -10.90
C SER A 21 -10.44 -6.13 -11.64
N ALA A 22 -9.96 -4.96 -11.24
CA ALA A 22 -8.88 -4.27 -11.90
C ALA A 22 -7.72 -5.26 -11.99
N SER A 23 -7.49 -5.76 -13.20
CA SER A 23 -6.34 -6.58 -13.53
C SER A 23 -5.14 -5.73 -13.19
N GLN A 24 -4.55 -5.97 -12.01
CA GLN A 24 -3.27 -5.38 -11.66
C GLN A 24 -2.30 -5.84 -12.74
N SER A 25 -1.99 -4.94 -13.66
CA SER A 25 -0.96 -5.13 -14.68
C SER A 25 0.26 -5.72 -13.98
N GLN A 26 0.64 -6.93 -14.37
CA GLN A 26 1.78 -7.65 -13.81
C GLN A 26 3.04 -6.89 -14.21
N GLN A 27 3.39 -5.88 -13.41
CA GLN A 27 4.64 -5.16 -13.55
C GLN A 27 5.78 -6.17 -13.33
N ALA A 28 6.70 -6.24 -14.29
CA ALA A 28 7.80 -7.18 -14.27
C ALA A 28 8.59 -7.04 -12.96
N SER A 29 8.87 -8.16 -12.31
CA SER A 29 9.65 -8.17 -11.08
C SER A 29 11.10 -7.80 -11.35
N LYS A 30 11.65 -6.85 -10.59
CA LYS A 30 13.08 -6.51 -10.61
C LYS A 30 13.70 -6.70 -9.24
N ASP A 31 14.99 -7.01 -9.19
CA ASP A 31 15.74 -7.10 -7.94
C ASP A 31 16.24 -5.72 -7.53
N LEU A 32 15.91 -5.30 -6.32
CA LEU A 32 16.44 -4.12 -5.65
C LEU A 32 17.48 -4.58 -4.63
N LYS A 33 18.70 -4.03 -4.68
CA LYS A 33 19.77 -4.31 -3.74
C LYS A 33 20.04 -3.09 -2.87
N PHE A 34 20.22 -3.29 -1.57
CA PHE A 34 20.57 -2.24 -0.61
C PHE A 34 21.30 -2.82 0.59
N THR A 35 22.01 -1.97 1.33
CA THR A 35 22.61 -2.31 2.63
C THR A 35 21.62 -1.94 3.74
N ASP A 36 21.37 -2.84 4.69
CA ASP A 36 20.51 -2.56 5.85
C ASP A 36 21.25 -1.81 6.97
N GLN A 37 20.58 -1.59 8.11
CA GLN A 37 21.15 -0.88 9.26
C GLN A 37 22.17 -1.72 10.06
N ALA A 38 22.34 -3.00 9.73
CA ALA A 38 23.29 -3.93 10.34
C ALA A 38 24.40 -4.31 9.35
N ASP A 39 24.62 -3.50 8.31
CA ASP A 39 25.62 -3.69 7.26
C ASP A 39 25.47 -4.96 6.41
N HIS A 40 24.28 -5.58 6.41
CA HIS A 40 24.01 -6.71 5.51
C HIS A 40 23.66 -6.23 4.11
N GLN A 41 24.20 -6.91 3.09
CA GLN A 41 23.74 -6.74 1.72
C GLN A 41 22.46 -7.55 1.48
N VAL A 42 21.35 -6.84 1.23
CA VAL A 42 20.02 -7.41 1.04
C VAL A 42 19.58 -7.24 -0.42
N SER A 43 18.89 -8.24 -0.96
CA SER A 43 18.24 -8.18 -2.27
C SER A 43 16.77 -8.57 -2.17
N VAL A 44 15.87 -7.74 -2.71
CA VAL A 44 14.42 -7.97 -2.67
C VAL A 44 13.80 -7.82 -4.06
N LYS A 45 12.77 -8.63 -4.34
CA LYS A 45 11.97 -8.52 -5.57
C LYS A 45 10.90 -7.45 -5.42
N VAL A 46 10.87 -6.48 -6.32
CA VAL A 46 9.84 -5.44 -6.36
C VAL A 46 8.97 -5.57 -7.63
N PRO A 47 7.65 -5.30 -7.55
CA PRO A 47 6.91 -4.91 -6.34
C PRO A 47 6.73 -6.08 -5.36
N VAL A 48 6.88 -5.80 -4.06
CA VAL A 48 6.70 -6.81 -3.00
C VAL A 48 5.23 -7.20 -2.92
N LYS A 49 4.93 -8.50 -2.97
CA LYS A 49 3.55 -9.02 -2.94
C LYS A 49 3.09 -9.39 -1.55
N ARG A 50 3.99 -9.91 -0.71
CA ARG A 50 3.72 -10.36 0.66
C ARG A 50 4.95 -10.12 1.53
N MET A 51 4.75 -9.64 2.75
CA MET A 51 5.82 -9.45 3.74
C MET A 51 5.34 -9.82 5.14
N VAL A 52 6.26 -10.31 5.96
CA VAL A 52 6.06 -10.49 7.41
C VAL A 52 6.87 -9.40 8.10
N VAL A 53 6.28 -8.78 9.13
CA VAL A 53 6.88 -7.63 9.83
C VAL A 53 7.07 -7.99 11.30
N LEU A 54 8.30 -7.93 11.79
CA LEU A 54 8.59 -8.33 13.18
C LEU A 54 8.55 -7.13 14.13
N GLN A 55 9.08 -5.98 13.71
CA GLN A 55 9.16 -4.81 14.57
C GLN A 55 7.93 -3.91 14.41
N HIS A 56 7.31 -3.53 15.53
CA HIS A 56 6.13 -2.65 15.54
C HIS A 56 6.40 -1.30 14.84
N HIS A 57 7.59 -0.73 15.00
CA HIS A 57 8.00 0.48 14.26
C HIS A 57 7.90 0.33 12.74
N SER A 58 8.28 -0.83 12.22
CA SER A 58 8.18 -1.12 10.79
C SER A 58 6.72 -1.25 10.35
N ALA A 59 5.86 -1.83 11.18
CA ALA A 59 4.43 -1.96 10.89
C ALA A 59 3.75 -0.58 10.80
N ASP A 60 4.08 0.33 11.73
CA ASP A 60 3.55 1.69 11.74
C ASP A 60 3.95 2.48 10.49
N ILE A 61 5.23 2.41 10.10
CA ILE A 61 5.73 3.05 8.88
C ILE A 61 4.99 2.51 7.65
N LEU A 62 4.85 1.19 7.53
CA LEU A 62 4.14 0.57 6.41
C LEU A 62 2.67 1.00 6.36
N ALA A 63 2.00 1.14 7.51
CA ALA A 63 0.63 1.62 7.59
C ALA A 63 0.51 3.10 7.17
N GLN A 64 1.42 3.97 7.63
CA GLN A 64 1.47 5.39 7.24
C GLN A 64 1.70 5.57 5.74
N LEU A 65 2.48 4.68 5.12
CA LEU A 65 2.73 4.66 3.68
C LEU A 65 1.62 3.96 2.87
N GLY A 66 0.58 3.41 3.51
CA GLY A 66 -0.53 2.74 2.84
C GLY A 66 -0.24 1.31 2.37
N ALA A 67 0.83 0.69 2.84
CA ALA A 67 1.33 -0.63 2.42
C ALA A 67 0.77 -1.81 3.24
N GLN A 68 -0.22 -1.57 4.13
CA GLN A 68 -0.78 -2.61 5.00
C GLN A 68 -1.35 -3.83 4.24
N LYS A 69 -1.75 -3.68 2.98
CA LYS A 69 -2.27 -4.79 2.15
C LYS A 69 -1.22 -5.83 1.79
N GLN A 70 0.06 -5.50 1.86
CA GLN A 70 1.16 -6.43 1.59
C GLN A 70 1.63 -7.18 2.84
N VAL A 71 1.23 -6.74 4.04
CA VAL A 71 1.61 -7.38 5.30
C VAL A 71 0.71 -8.59 5.53
N VAL A 72 1.31 -9.79 5.61
CA VAL A 72 0.59 -11.06 5.81
C VAL A 72 0.73 -11.61 7.23
N GLY A 73 1.55 -10.98 8.07
CA GLY A 73 1.74 -11.35 9.46
C GLY A 73 2.58 -10.32 10.21
N ILE A 74 2.33 -10.20 11.50
CA ILE A 74 3.08 -9.40 12.46
C ILE A 74 3.58 -10.30 13.60
N GLU A 75 4.68 -9.94 14.25
CA GLU A 75 5.06 -10.52 15.54
C GLU A 75 4.03 -10.12 16.62
N GLN A 76 3.80 -11.02 17.59
CA GLN A 76 2.87 -10.83 18.71
C GLN A 76 3.58 -10.24 19.92
#